data_AF-A0A8J3FIT6-F1
#
_entry.id   AF-A0A8J3FIT6-F1
#
_cell.length_a   1.000
_cell.length_b   1.000
_cell.length_c   1.000
_cell.angle_alpha   90.00
_cell.angle_beta   90.00
_cell.angle_gamma   90.00
#
_symmetry.space_group_name_H-M   'P 1'
#
loop_
_entity.id
_entity.type
_entity.pdbx_description
1 polymer ?
#
loop_
_entity_poly.entity_id
_entity_poly.type
_entity_poly.pdbx_seq_one_letter_code
_entity_poly.pdbx_strand_id
1 'polypeptide(L)'
;MERDVTVEPAVLTELARLRERLPELTGSVLATTDGMVVAHDAHDLDPETLAAMSAASLGLARRFAVAVDHGTLRETVVACAGGYITTYAAGRDALLTVVTGRLANLARVHLEARRTLERLAQIAPSAPTAADPRRSARPSRKDVPGGLARRKPMASLPRNARQKNAG
;
A
#
# COMPACT_ATOMS: atom_id res chain seq x y z
N MET A 1 -4.21 6.08 -30.70
CA MET A 1 -5.17 5.14 -30.09
C MET A 1 -5.50 5.71 -28.72
N GLU A 2 -6.37 6.72 -28.73
CA GLU A 2 -6.83 7.47 -27.57
C GLU A 2 -7.82 6.58 -26.83
N ARG A 3 -7.47 6.13 -25.63
CA ARG A 3 -8.44 5.45 -24.78
C ARG A 3 -9.26 6.55 -24.13
N ASP A 4 -10.49 6.75 -24.64
CA ASP A 4 -11.53 7.44 -23.89
C ASP A 4 -11.65 6.74 -22.53
N VAL A 5 -11.08 7.37 -21.50
CA VAL A 5 -11.39 7.05 -20.10
C VAL A 5 -12.76 7.68 -19.86
N THR A 6 -13.81 7.07 -20.39
CA THR A 6 -15.16 7.29 -19.88
C THR A 6 -15.15 6.74 -18.47
N VAL A 7 -14.89 7.62 -17.50
CA VAL A 7 -15.02 7.33 -16.08
C VAL A 7 -16.39 6.68 -15.89
N GLU A 8 -16.39 5.41 -15.47
CA GLU A 8 -17.62 4.65 -15.31
C GLU A 8 -18.51 5.45 -14.34
N PRO A 9 -19.73 5.87 -14.72
CA PRO A 9 -20.60 6.67 -13.84
C PRO A 9 -20.87 5.97 -12.49
N ALA A 10 -20.73 4.64 -12.46
CA ALA A 10 -20.78 3.83 -11.26
C ALA A 10 -19.62 4.11 -10.27
N VAL A 11 -18.40 4.40 -10.75
CA VAL A 11 -17.26 4.78 -9.89
C VAL A 11 -17.52 6.12 -9.21
N LEU A 12 -17.96 7.13 -9.97
CA LEU A 12 -18.32 8.45 -9.42
C LEU A 12 -19.46 8.33 -8.39
N THR A 13 -20.47 7.50 -8.68
CA THR A 13 -21.57 7.22 -7.76
C THR A 13 -21.06 6.61 -6.44
N GLU A 14 -20.10 5.68 -6.51
CA GLU A 14 -19.56 5.06 -5.29
C GLU A 14 -18.67 6.03 -4.48
N LEU A 15 -17.94 6.94 -5.13
CA LEU A 15 -17.21 8.02 -4.45
C LEU A 15 -18.18 9.00 -3.76
N ALA A 16 -19.27 9.38 -4.43
CA ALA A 16 -20.32 10.20 -3.81
C ALA A 16 -20.94 9.52 -2.58
N ARG A 17 -21.21 8.20 -2.66
CA ARG A 17 -21.67 7.41 -1.50
C ARG A 17 -20.64 7.33 -0.39
N LEU A 18 -19.34 7.36 -0.69
CA LEU A 18 -18.30 7.42 0.33
C LEU A 18 -18.39 8.75 1.10
N ARG A 19 -18.58 9.87 0.39
CA ARG A 19 -18.79 11.18 1.01
C ARG A 19 -20.05 11.24 1.88
N GLU A 20 -21.15 10.64 1.44
CA GLU A 20 -22.38 10.53 2.26
C GLU A 20 -22.14 9.76 3.58
N ARG A 21 -21.29 8.72 3.54
CA ARG A 21 -20.95 7.91 4.72
C ARG A 21 -19.92 8.55 5.64
N LEU A 22 -19.14 9.51 5.14
CA LEU A 22 -18.07 10.21 5.84
C LEU A 22 -18.28 11.74 5.72
N PRO A 23 -19.11 12.35 6.58
CA PRO A 23 -19.34 13.80 6.56
C PRO A 23 -18.07 14.64 6.76
N GLU A 24 -17.02 14.07 7.38
CA GLU A 24 -15.71 14.69 7.54
C GLU A 24 -14.81 14.66 6.30
N LEU A 25 -15.25 14.03 5.21
CA LEU A 25 -14.50 13.88 3.96
C LEU A 25 -14.52 15.21 3.18
N THR A 26 -13.34 15.78 2.98
CA THR A 26 -13.13 16.98 2.16
C THR A 26 -13.04 16.62 0.67
N GLY A 27 -12.46 15.46 0.36
CA GLY A 27 -12.45 14.95 -1.01
C GLY A 27 -11.85 13.56 -1.12
N SER A 28 -12.10 12.92 -2.26
CA SER A 28 -11.52 11.62 -2.60
C SER A 28 -11.11 11.54 -4.07
N VAL A 29 -10.02 10.81 -4.33
CA VAL A 29 -9.47 10.60 -5.67
C VAL A 29 -9.10 9.14 -5.84
N LEU A 30 -9.66 8.49 -6.85
CA LEU A 30 -9.21 7.20 -7.36
C LEU A 30 -8.23 7.47 -8.51
N ALA A 31 -7.03 6.92 -8.43
CA ALA A 31 -5.97 7.14 -9.40
C ALA A 31 -5.16 5.88 -9.67
N THR A 32 -4.36 5.90 -10.73
CA THR A 32 -3.37 4.86 -11.00
C THR A 32 -2.15 5.03 -10.10
N THR A 33 -1.33 3.98 -9.98
CA THR A 33 -0.04 4.07 -9.27
C THR A 33 0.98 4.98 -9.96
N ASP A 34 0.71 5.40 -11.18
CA ASP A 34 1.52 6.37 -11.94
C ASP A 34 1.06 7.82 -11.70
N GLY A 35 -0.01 8.03 -10.93
CA GLY A 35 -0.52 9.35 -10.57
C GLY A 35 -1.56 9.92 -11.54
N MET A 36 -2.15 9.10 -12.41
CA MET A 36 -3.23 9.53 -13.31
C MET A 36 -4.59 9.38 -12.64
N VAL A 37 -5.41 10.42 -12.69
CA VAL A 37 -6.78 10.40 -12.14
C VAL A 37 -7.65 9.43 -12.95
N VAL A 38 -8.35 8.54 -12.25
CA VAL A 38 -9.39 7.68 -12.81
C VAL A 38 -10.77 8.27 -12.52
N ALA A 39 -10.99 8.73 -11.29
CA ALA A 39 -12.24 9.39 -10.87
C ALA A 39 -11.98 10.22 -9.61
N HIS A 40 -12.76 11.27 -9.38
CA HIS A 40 -12.66 12.05 -8.16
C HIS A 40 -14.02 12.57 -7.69
N ASP A 41 -14.13 12.74 -6.37
CA ASP A 41 -15.09 13.60 -5.70
C ASP A 41 -14.28 14.59 -4.87
N ALA A 42 -13.69 15.57 -5.57
CA ALA A 42 -12.84 16.61 -5.01
C ALA A 42 -13.36 17.94 -5.54
N HIS A 43 -13.97 18.73 -4.66
CA HIS A 43 -14.61 19.99 -5.05
C HIS A 43 -13.68 21.20 -4.83
N ASP A 44 -12.82 21.14 -3.81
CA ASP A 44 -11.91 22.24 -3.42
C ASP A 44 -10.42 21.84 -3.48
N LEU A 45 -10.11 20.73 -4.15
CA LEU A 45 -8.77 20.18 -4.26
C LEU A 45 -8.46 19.93 -5.74
N ASP A 46 -7.20 20.14 -6.13
CA ASP A 46 -6.69 19.74 -7.43
C ASP A 46 -6.50 18.20 -7.45
N PRO A 47 -7.34 17.45 -8.19
CA PRO A 47 -7.30 16.00 -8.18
C PRO A 47 -6.06 15.45 -8.90
N GLU A 48 -5.56 16.12 -9.94
CA GLU A 48 -4.35 15.73 -10.67
C GLU A 48 -3.12 15.82 -9.76
N THR A 49 -2.95 16.96 -9.08
CA THR A 49 -1.85 17.16 -8.13
C THR A 49 -1.95 16.18 -6.96
N LEU A 50 -3.16 15.98 -6.41
CA LEU A 50 -3.37 15.02 -5.31
C LEU A 50 -3.06 13.58 -5.74
N ALA A 51 -3.45 13.17 -6.94
CA ALA A 51 -3.15 11.84 -7.48
C ALA A 51 -1.64 11.62 -7.64
N ALA A 52 -0.94 12.57 -8.26
CA ALA A 52 0.51 12.48 -8.46
C ALA A 52 1.28 12.39 -7.15
N MET A 53 0.96 13.24 -6.17
CA MET A 53 1.60 13.21 -4.84
C MET A 53 1.27 11.93 -4.08
N SER A 54 0.03 11.45 -4.16
CA SER A 54 -0.38 10.20 -3.51
C SER A 54 0.36 8.99 -4.09
N ALA A 55 0.48 8.92 -5.41
CA ALA A 55 1.24 7.88 -6.10
C ALA A 55 2.71 7.87 -5.68
N ALA A 56 3.35 9.05 -5.65
CA ALA A 56 4.73 9.19 -5.21
C ALA A 56 4.92 8.78 -3.75
N SER A 57 4.05 9.25 -2.84
CA SER A 57 4.08 8.93 -1.41
C SER A 57 3.92 7.42 -1.16
N LEU A 58 2.92 6.80 -1.80
CA LEU A 58 2.66 5.36 -1.70
C LEU A 58 3.84 4.54 -2.26
N GLY A 59 4.43 4.99 -3.36
CA GLY A 59 5.62 4.37 -3.95
C GLY A 59 6.84 4.42 -3.02
N LEU A 60 7.10 5.55 -2.37
CA LEU A 60 8.16 5.69 -1.38
C LEU A 60 7.92 4.81 -0.15
N ALA A 61 6.71 4.85 0.40
CA ALA A 61 6.33 4.02 1.54
C ALA A 61 6.46 2.52 1.22
N ARG A 62 6.18 2.10 -0.01
CA ARG A 62 6.36 0.71 -0.45
C ARG A 62 7.84 0.32 -0.46
N ARG A 63 8.71 1.21 -0.93
CA ARG A 63 10.17 0.99 -0.90
C ARG A 63 10.67 0.91 0.54
N PHE A 64 10.16 1.75 1.45
CA PHE A 64 10.50 1.63 2.87
C PHE A 64 10.07 0.30 3.47
N ALA A 65 8.84 -0.15 3.23
CA ALA A 65 8.37 -1.45 3.71
C ALA A 65 9.25 -2.62 3.23
N VAL A 66 9.70 -2.57 1.97
CA VAL A 66 10.65 -3.57 1.42
C VAL A 66 12.03 -3.46 2.09
N ALA A 67 12.55 -2.25 2.28
CA ALA A 67 13.87 -2.03 2.86
C ALA A 67 14.02 -2.58 4.29
N VAL A 68 12.91 -2.66 5.04
CA VAL A 68 12.88 -3.19 6.41
C VAL A 68 12.21 -4.57 6.53
N ASP A 69 11.96 -5.25 5.39
CA ASP A 69 11.29 -6.57 5.34
C ASP A 69 9.96 -6.63 6.11
N HIS A 70 9.13 -5.58 5.98
CA HIS A 70 7.87 -5.43 6.72
C HIS A 70 6.63 -5.83 5.89
N GLY A 71 6.84 -6.54 4.77
CA GLY A 71 5.79 -7.05 3.91
C GLY A 71 5.10 -5.98 3.05
N THR A 72 3.86 -6.27 2.66
CA THR A 72 3.11 -5.46 1.68
C THR A 72 2.49 -4.23 2.32
N LEU A 73 2.85 -3.04 1.82
CA LEU A 73 2.20 -1.78 2.18
C LEU A 73 0.70 -1.82 1.88
N ARG A 74 -0.12 -1.48 2.87
CA ARG A 74 -1.58 -1.41 2.73
C ARG A 74 -2.08 0.01 2.50
N GLU A 75 -1.54 0.96 3.25
CA GLU A 75 -1.97 2.36 3.24
C GLU A 75 -0.87 3.25 3.79
N THR A 76 -0.98 4.55 3.51
CA THR A 76 -0.18 5.62 4.12
C THR A 76 -1.11 6.65 4.71
N VAL A 77 -0.77 7.18 5.89
CA VAL A 77 -1.51 8.26 6.54
C VAL A 77 -0.54 9.42 6.75
N VAL A 78 -0.91 10.60 6.25
CA VAL A 78 -0.21 11.86 6.48
C VAL A 78 -1.07 12.70 7.41
N ALA A 79 -0.60 12.92 8.63
CA ALA A 79 -1.25 13.77 9.61
C ALA A 79 -0.78 15.22 9.45
N CYS A 80 -1.72 16.13 9.24
CA CYS A 80 -1.50 17.54 9.00
C CYS A 80 -2.28 18.37 10.03
N ALA A 81 -1.90 19.64 10.23
CA ALA A 81 -2.65 20.54 11.10
C ALA A 81 -4.13 20.71 10.69
N GLY A 82 -4.44 20.54 9.39
CA GLY A 82 -5.79 20.62 8.83
C GLY A 82 -6.58 19.30 8.84
N GLY A 83 -5.97 18.18 9.21
CA GLY A 83 -6.61 16.86 9.16
C GLY A 83 -5.70 15.78 8.60
N TYR A 84 -6.26 14.80 7.90
CA TYR A 84 -5.53 13.61 7.46
C TYR A 84 -5.69 13.38 5.97
N ILE A 85 -4.58 13.03 5.32
CA ILE A 85 -4.56 12.51 3.95
C ILE A 85 -4.22 11.04 4.06
N THR A 86 -5.15 10.17 3.65
CA THR A 86 -4.93 8.72 3.68
C THR A 86 -4.98 8.17 2.27
N THR A 87 -3.93 7.46 1.87
CA THR A 87 -3.84 6.79 0.56
C THR A 87 -3.80 5.29 0.77
N TYR A 88 -4.75 4.59 0.17
CA TYR A 88 -4.88 3.15 0.23
C TYR A 88 -4.38 2.53 -1.08
N ALA A 89 -3.54 1.51 -0.95
CA ALA A 89 -3.18 0.68 -2.10
C ALA A 89 -4.42 -0.11 -2.55
N ALA A 90 -4.84 0.13 -3.77
CA ALA A 90 -5.94 -0.57 -4.38
C ALA A 90 -5.31 -1.56 -5.38
N GLY A 91 -5.11 -2.80 -4.94
CA GLY A 91 -4.40 -3.84 -5.70
C GLY A 91 -3.03 -3.40 -6.23
N ARG A 92 -2.74 -3.67 -7.51
CA ARG A 92 -1.41 -3.45 -8.11
C ARG A 92 -1.26 -2.10 -8.78
N ASP A 93 -2.29 -1.65 -9.47
CA ASP A 93 -2.16 -0.58 -10.48
C ASP A 93 -2.96 0.68 -10.13
N ALA A 94 -3.61 0.71 -8.96
CA ALA A 94 -4.42 1.83 -8.53
C ALA A 94 -4.30 2.14 -7.03
N LEU A 95 -4.82 3.29 -6.65
CA LEU A 95 -4.87 3.80 -5.30
C LEU A 95 -6.12 4.66 -5.09
N LEU A 96 -6.60 4.69 -3.86
CA LEU A 96 -7.64 5.62 -3.41
C LEU A 96 -7.04 6.55 -2.38
N THR A 97 -7.09 7.85 -2.63
CA THR A 97 -6.76 8.88 -1.64
C THR A 97 -8.03 9.52 -1.10
N VAL A 98 -8.09 9.68 0.22
CA VAL A 98 -9.14 10.41 0.94
C VAL A 98 -8.51 11.52 1.77
N VAL A 99 -9.10 12.70 1.71
CA VAL A 99 -8.71 13.87 2.51
C VAL A 99 -9.83 14.15 3.49
N THR A 100 -9.48 14.24 4.78
CA THR A 100 -10.46 14.38 5.86
C THR A 100 -10.03 15.49 6.81
N GLY A 101 -11.02 16.11 7.47
CA GLY A 101 -10.77 17.18 8.44
C GLY A 101 -10.14 16.72 9.76
N ARG A 102 -9.75 17.68 10.61
CA ARG A 102 -9.09 17.44 11.91
C ARG A 102 -9.82 16.53 12.88
N LEU A 103 -11.15 16.54 12.82
CA LEU A 103 -12.03 15.80 13.75
C LEU A 103 -12.47 14.45 13.17
N ALA A 104 -11.85 14.02 12.06
CA ALA A 104 -12.18 12.76 11.40
C ALA A 104 -11.96 11.56 12.32
N ASN A 105 -12.93 10.64 12.35
CA ASN A 105 -12.74 9.38 13.03
C ASN A 105 -12.00 8.42 12.09
N LEU A 106 -10.67 8.36 12.21
CA LEU A 106 -9.83 7.54 11.33
C LEU A 106 -10.26 6.06 11.29
N ALA A 107 -10.72 5.48 12.40
CA ALA A 107 -11.20 4.10 12.39
C ALA A 107 -12.41 3.92 11.47
N ARG A 108 -13.35 4.87 11.48
CA ARG A 108 -14.50 4.91 10.57
C ARG A 108 -14.07 5.17 9.13
N VAL A 109 -13.15 6.12 8.91
CA VAL A 109 -12.60 6.44 7.59
C VAL A 109 -11.96 5.19 6.95
N HIS A 110 -11.11 4.48 7.69
CA HIS A 110 -10.48 3.25 7.22
C HIS A 110 -11.50 2.16 6.90
N LEU A 111 -12.52 1.98 7.74
CA LEU A 111 -13.58 0.99 7.51
C LEU A 111 -14.34 1.28 6.20
N GLU A 112 -14.81 2.52 6.04
CA GLU A 112 -15.62 2.89 4.87
C GLU A 112 -14.79 2.98 3.59
N ALA A 113 -13.55 3.47 3.66
CA ALA A 113 -12.65 3.48 2.51
C ALA A 113 -12.34 2.06 1.99
N ARG A 114 -12.09 1.10 2.90
CA ARG A 114 -11.85 -0.30 2.51
C ARG A 114 -13.09 -0.94 1.88
N ARG A 115 -14.28 -0.71 2.43
CA ARG A 115 -15.55 -1.17 1.82
C ARG A 115 -15.77 -0.56 0.44
N THR A 116 -15.45 0.72 0.28
CA THR A 116 -15.52 1.39 -1.02
C THR A 116 -14.56 0.77 -2.02
N LEU A 117 -13.31 0.50 -1.63
CA LEU A 117 -12.34 -0.19 -2.48
C LEU A 117 -12.82 -1.58 -2.93
N GLU A 118 -13.41 -2.35 -2.03
CA GLU A 118 -13.98 -3.66 -2.36
C GLU A 118 -15.12 -3.58 -3.39
N ARG A 119 -15.90 -2.49 -3.38
CA ARG A 119 -16.96 -2.25 -4.37
C ARG A 119 -16.40 -1.72 -5.68
N LEU A 120 -15.44 -0.79 -5.62
CA LEU A 120 -14.76 -0.27 -6.80
C LEU A 120 -14.07 -1.38 -7.60
N ALA A 121 -13.48 -2.36 -6.90
CA ALA A 121 -12.91 -3.56 -7.50
C ALA A 121 -13.91 -4.41 -8.30
N GLN A 122 -15.21 -4.34 -7.97
CA GLN A 122 -16.28 -5.05 -8.68
C GLN A 122 -16.81 -4.26 -9.88
N ILE A 123 -16.75 -2.93 -9.81
CA ILE A 123 -17.32 -2.01 -10.80
C ILE A 123 -16.34 -1.80 -11.95
N ALA A 124 -15.08 -1.55 -11.65
CA ALA A 124 -14.03 -1.37 -12.65
C ALA A 124 -12.99 -2.48 -12.42
N PRO A 125 -13.00 -3.59 -13.18
CA PRO A 125 -12.05 -4.70 -13.02
C PRO A 125 -10.65 -4.41 -13.62
N SER A 126 -10.53 -3.34 -14.41
CA SER A 126 -9.26 -2.66 -14.70
C SER A 126 -8.82 -1.72 -13.57
N ALA A 127 -9.74 -1.40 -12.65
CA ALA A 127 -9.43 -1.01 -11.28
C ALA A 127 -9.41 -2.29 -10.40
N PRO A 128 -8.80 -2.23 -9.24
CA PRO A 128 -7.98 -3.34 -8.75
C PRO A 128 -8.76 -4.43 -8.04
N THR A 129 -8.50 -5.68 -8.44
CA THR A 129 -8.79 -6.88 -7.67
C THR A 129 -8.22 -6.76 -6.25
N ALA A 130 -9.09 -6.95 -5.25
CA ALA A 130 -8.74 -7.04 -3.84
C ALA A 130 -7.55 -8.00 -3.66
N ALA A 131 -6.44 -7.46 -3.15
CA ALA A 131 -5.28 -8.26 -2.78
C ALA A 131 -5.66 -9.17 -1.60
N ASP A 132 -6.02 -10.42 -1.92
CA ASP A 132 -6.32 -11.47 -0.95
C ASP A 132 -5.21 -11.54 0.12
N PRO A 133 -5.49 -11.19 1.38
CA PRO A 133 -4.50 -11.24 2.45
C PRO A 133 -3.97 -12.67 2.69
N ARG A 134 -4.72 -13.71 2.29
CA ARG A 134 -4.30 -15.12 2.43
C ARG A 134 -3.25 -15.55 1.40
N ARG A 135 -3.12 -14.84 0.28
CA ARG A 135 -2.16 -15.21 -0.79
C ARG A 135 -0.75 -14.68 -0.54
N SER A 136 -0.58 -13.69 0.34
CA SER A 136 0.74 -13.12 0.70
C SER A 136 1.53 -13.94 1.72
N ALA A 137 0.94 -15.00 2.29
CA ALA A 137 1.56 -15.78 3.36
C ALA A 137 2.41 -16.97 2.87
N ARG A 138 2.56 -17.19 1.55
CA ARG A 138 3.40 -18.27 1.03
C ARG A 138 4.67 -17.70 0.40
N PRO A 139 5.85 -17.80 1.06
CA PRO A 139 7.10 -17.39 0.43
C PRO A 139 7.29 -18.20 -0.86
N SER A 140 7.51 -17.49 -1.96
CA SER A 140 7.78 -18.11 -3.24
C SER A 140 9.16 -18.74 -3.18
N ARG A 141 9.29 -19.99 -3.66
CA ARG A 141 10.52 -20.79 -3.59
C ARG A 141 11.71 -20.15 -4.35
N LYS A 142 11.50 -19.03 -5.04
CA LYS A 142 12.51 -18.28 -5.80
C LYS A 142 13.21 -17.18 -4.98
N ASP A 143 12.72 -16.87 -3.78
CA ASP A 143 13.22 -15.76 -2.96
C ASP A 143 14.22 -16.20 -1.88
N VAL A 144 14.78 -17.41 -1.95
CA VAL A 144 15.91 -17.80 -1.08
C VAL A 144 17.20 -17.38 -1.78
N PRO A 145 17.87 -16.28 -1.37
CA PRO A 145 19.15 -15.91 -1.95
C PRO A 145 20.20 -16.83 -1.34
N GLY A 146 20.84 -17.65 -2.18
CA GLY A 146 22.08 -18.35 -1.84
C GLY A 146 21.91 -19.56 -0.92
N GLY A 147 22.17 -20.75 -1.45
CA GLY A 147 22.31 -21.96 -0.65
C GLY A 147 23.29 -21.75 0.50
N LEU A 148 22.91 -22.22 1.68
CA LEU A 148 23.75 -22.29 2.87
C LEU A 148 25.16 -22.73 2.48
N ALA A 149 26.13 -21.81 2.59
CA ALA A 149 27.53 -22.14 2.38
C ALA A 149 27.89 -23.31 3.29
N ARG A 150 28.36 -24.41 2.71
CA ARG A 150 28.85 -25.59 3.45
C ARG A 150 29.86 -25.10 4.49
N ARG A 151 29.49 -25.11 5.76
CA ARG A 151 30.41 -24.86 6.87
C ARG A 151 31.45 -25.98 6.83
N LYS A 152 32.72 -25.63 6.58
CA LYS A 152 33.83 -26.57 6.81
C LYS A 152 33.83 -26.89 8.31
N PRO A 153 33.82 -28.17 8.72
CA PRO A 153 33.99 -28.50 10.14
C PRO A 153 35.34 -27.97 10.63
N MET A 154 35.34 -27.39 11.82
CA MET A 154 36.55 -26.87 12.48
C MET A 154 37.60 -27.96 12.59
N ALA A 155 38.85 -27.64 12.28
CA ALA A 155 39.97 -28.54 12.56
C ALA A 155 40.05 -28.79 14.07
N SER A 156 40.07 -30.06 14.46
CA SER A 156 40.29 -30.47 15.84
C SER A 156 41.70 -30.05 16.29
N LEU A 157 41.79 -29.41 17.45
CA LEU A 157 43.07 -29.11 18.11
C LEU A 157 43.82 -30.43 18.40
N PRO A 158 45.11 -30.55 18.06
CA PRO A 158 45.90 -31.74 18.36
C PRO A 158 46.09 -31.91 19.87
N ARG A 159 45.92 -33.14 20.35
CA ARG A 159 45.91 -33.57 21.77
C ARG A 159 47.24 -33.38 22.53
N ASN A 160 48.29 -32.82 21.92
CA ASN A 160 49.64 -32.83 22.50
C ASN A 160 50.00 -31.59 23.35
N ALA A 161 49.03 -30.75 23.70
CA ALA A 161 49.26 -29.59 24.58
C ALA A 161 49.26 -29.91 26.09
N ARG A 162 48.99 -31.16 26.51
CA ARG A 162 48.90 -31.52 27.95
C ARG A 162 50.11 -32.26 28.53
N GLN A 163 51.15 -32.55 27.74
CA GLN A 163 52.23 -33.45 28.18
C GLN A 163 53.60 -32.77 28.42
N LYS A 164 53.69 -31.43 28.41
CA LYS A 164 54.95 -30.70 28.61
C LYS A 164 55.13 -29.98 29.96
N ASN A 165 54.21 -30.15 30.92
CA ASN A 165 54.35 -29.60 32.27
C ASN A 165 54.40 -30.70 33.35
N ALA A 166 55.29 -31.68 33.16
CA ALA A 166 55.73 -32.58 34.22
C ALA A 166 57.22 -32.89 34.00
N GLY A 167 58.06 -32.06 34.60
CA GLY A 167 59.52 -32.13 34.62
C GLY A 167 60.03 -31.09 35.59
#